data_AF-A0A8S8XIG5-F1
#
_entry.id   AF-A0A8S8XIG5-F1
#
_cell.length_a   1.000
_cell.length_b   1.000
_cell.length_c   1.000
_cell.angle_alpha   90.00
_cell.angle_beta   90.00
_cell.angle_gamma   90.00
#
_symmetry.space_group_name_H-M   'P 1'
#
loop_
_entity.id
_entity.type
_entity.pdbx_description
1 polymer ?
#
loop_
_entity_poly.entity_id
_entity_poly.type
_entity_poly.pdbx_seq_one_letter_code
_entity_poly.pdbx_strand_id
1 'polypeptide(L)'
;MEDIRTCMRHVIDVDWGQTVDIAPDMKLTFHNAGHILGSSSVHLHVGDGKHNIVFSGDQKYEKSWLFDAANTRFPRCETLVIESTYGASGDFQPSREEATQELQDIVSRTIKRWEVDMSCFPVGRSQEVMIAIDELFDLVR
;
A
#
# COMPACT_ATOMS: atom_id res chain seq x y z
N MET A 1 -25.52 -6.28 6.09
CA MET A 1 -25.32 -4.93 6.65
C MET A 1 -25.24 -4.90 8.17
N GLU A 2 -25.99 -5.78 8.87
CA GLU A 2 -25.93 -5.85 10.32
C GLU A 2 -24.55 -6.23 10.86
N ASP A 3 -23.88 -7.22 10.24
CA ASP A 3 -22.54 -7.64 10.64
C ASP A 3 -21.50 -6.53 10.48
N ILE A 4 -21.58 -5.75 9.39
CA ILE A 4 -20.70 -4.60 9.17
C ILE A 4 -20.87 -3.58 10.31
N ARG A 5 -22.12 -3.24 10.66
CA ARG A 5 -22.37 -2.33 11.78
C ARG A 5 -21.85 -2.89 13.10
N THR A 6 -21.95 -4.20 13.30
CA THR A 6 -21.42 -4.87 14.50
C THR A 6 -19.89 -4.84 14.54
N CYS A 7 -19.23 -5.09 13.41
CA CYS A 7 -17.78 -4.97 13.28
C CYS A 7 -17.31 -3.55 13.59
N MET A 8 -17.94 -2.52 12.99
CA MET A 8 -17.57 -1.12 13.20
C MET A 8 -17.67 -0.66 14.65
N ARG A 9 -18.55 -1.25 15.48
CA ARG A 9 -18.62 -0.93 16.92
C ARG A 9 -17.40 -1.42 17.71
N HIS A 10 -16.60 -2.32 17.16
CA HIS A 10 -15.43 -2.90 17.79
C HIS A 10 -14.12 -2.45 17.12
N VAL A 11 -14.19 -1.54 16.15
CA VAL A 11 -13.00 -0.93 15.53
C VAL A 11 -12.46 0.14 16.48
N ILE A 12 -11.16 0.07 16.74
CA ILE A 12 -10.41 1.10 17.47
C ILE A 12 -9.32 1.58 16.52
N ASP A 13 -9.41 2.84 16.11
CA ASP A 13 -8.43 3.45 15.23
C ASP A 13 -7.14 3.76 16.01
N VAL A 14 -5.99 3.56 15.36
CA VAL A 14 -4.66 3.79 15.94
C VAL A 14 -3.80 4.47 14.87
N ASP A 15 -3.18 5.59 15.24
CA ASP A 15 -2.33 6.33 14.32
C ASP A 15 -0.98 5.63 14.09
N TRP A 16 -0.34 5.93 12.96
CA TRP A 16 1.02 5.48 12.72
C TRP A 16 1.99 5.99 13.79
N GLY A 17 2.89 5.12 14.23
CA GLY A 17 3.87 5.42 15.28
C GLY A 17 3.31 5.43 16.70
N GLN A 18 1.99 5.32 16.88
CA GLN A 18 1.39 5.16 18.20
C GLN A 18 1.54 3.71 18.67
N THR A 19 2.19 3.51 19.82
CA THR A 19 2.25 2.20 20.48
C THR A 19 1.06 2.04 21.43
N VAL A 20 0.30 0.96 21.26
CA VAL A 20 -0.88 0.62 22.08
C VAL A 20 -0.73 -0.77 22.69
N ASP A 21 -1.20 -0.94 23.92
CA ASP A 21 -1.30 -2.25 24.58
C ASP A 21 -2.53 -3.00 24.02
N ILE A 22 -2.32 -4.17 23.41
CA ILE A 22 -3.39 -5.00 22.84
C ILE A 22 -3.63 -6.30 23.61
N ALA A 23 -2.69 -6.67 24.49
CA ALA A 23 -2.81 -7.73 25.48
C ALA A 23 -1.87 -7.44 26.67
N PRO A 24 -1.98 -8.15 27.81
CA PRO A 24 -1.14 -7.91 29.00
C PRO A 24 0.37 -7.94 28.74
N ASP A 25 0.81 -8.68 27.72
CA ASP A 25 2.21 -8.86 27.35
C ASP A 25 2.50 -8.50 25.88
N MET A 26 1.60 -7.77 25.21
CA MET A 26 1.74 -7.45 23.79
C MET A 26 1.37 -6.00 23.47
N LYS A 27 2.29 -5.32 22.80
CA LYS A 27 2.08 -3.97 22.25
C LYS A 27 2.09 -4.02 20.73
N LEU A 28 1.34 -3.12 20.11
CA LEU A 28 1.26 -2.95 18.67
C LEU A 28 1.63 -1.52 18.30
N THR A 29 2.39 -1.37 17.21
CA THR A 29 2.63 -0.09 16.54
C THR A 29 2.41 -0.26 15.04
N PHE A 30 1.61 0.60 14.42
CA PHE A 30 1.48 0.64 12.96
C PHE A 30 2.54 1.56 12.34
N HIS A 31 3.04 1.19 11.16
CA HIS A 31 3.91 2.03 10.34
C HIS A 31 3.47 2.01 8.88
N ASN A 32 3.65 3.11 8.15
CA ASN A 32 3.31 3.22 6.72
C ASN A 32 3.86 2.02 5.91
N ALA A 33 2.98 1.35 5.14
CA ALA A 33 3.35 0.30 4.19
C ALA A 33 3.47 0.80 2.74
N GLY A 34 3.03 2.03 2.44
CA GLY A 34 3.16 2.63 1.11
C GLY A 34 2.29 1.98 0.01
N HIS A 35 1.35 1.10 0.36
CA HIS A 35 0.57 0.31 -0.59
C HIS A 35 -0.71 1.00 -1.04
N ILE A 36 -1.59 1.33 -0.09
CA ILE A 36 -2.82 2.11 -0.28
C ILE A 36 -3.03 3.07 0.90
N LEU A 37 -4.06 3.91 0.83
CA LEU A 37 -4.41 4.82 1.92
C LEU A 37 -4.65 4.04 3.23
N GLY A 38 -3.92 4.39 4.28
CA GLY A 38 -3.98 3.73 5.59
C GLY A 38 -3.27 2.38 5.67
N SER A 39 -2.65 1.90 4.57
CA SER A 39 -1.89 0.65 4.58
C SER A 39 -0.77 0.68 5.60
N SER A 40 -0.68 -0.38 6.40
CA SER A 40 0.18 -0.41 7.58
C SER A 40 0.91 -1.74 7.70
N SER A 41 2.21 -1.67 7.96
CA SER A 41 2.94 -2.77 8.58
C SER A 41 2.66 -2.75 10.09
N VAL A 42 2.62 -3.93 10.68
CA VAL A 42 2.30 -4.14 12.10
C VAL A 42 3.55 -4.59 12.83
N HIS A 43 4.04 -3.77 13.75
CA HIS A 43 5.11 -4.12 14.67
C HIS A 43 4.53 -4.57 16.00
N LEU A 44 4.76 -5.84 16.35
CA LEU A 44 4.34 -6.45 17.60
C LEU A 44 5.53 -6.59 18.53
N HIS A 45 5.37 -6.12 19.76
CA HIS A 45 6.34 -6.23 20.83
C HIS A 45 5.79 -7.17 21.90
N VAL A 46 6.43 -8.33 22.08
CA VAL A 46 5.92 -9.43 22.93
C VAL A 46 6.81 -9.67 24.14
N GLY A 47 6.18 -9.80 25.31
CA GLY A 47 6.81 -10.25 26.56
C GLY A 47 7.89 -9.30 27.08
N ASP A 48 7.65 -7.98 27.04
CA ASP A 48 8.63 -6.93 27.36
C ASP A 48 9.86 -6.96 26.43
N GLY A 49 9.60 -7.18 25.14
CA GLY A 49 10.62 -7.17 24.09
C GLY A 49 11.44 -8.43 23.99
N LYS A 50 10.98 -9.53 24.60
CA LYS A 50 11.60 -10.85 24.42
C LYS A 50 11.62 -11.23 22.94
N HIS A 51 10.54 -10.95 22.22
CA HIS A 51 10.41 -11.25 20.80
C HIS A 51 9.57 -10.18 20.10
N ASN A 52 10.03 -9.70 18.95
CA ASN A 52 9.35 -8.69 18.15
C ASN A 52 9.10 -9.23 16.76
N ILE A 53 7.88 -9.03 16.29
CA ILE A 53 7.41 -9.54 15.01
C ILE A 53 6.98 -8.35 14.16
N VAL A 54 7.37 -8.32 12.89
CA VAL A 54 6.84 -7.39 11.91
C VAL A 54 6.02 -8.19 10.89
N PHE A 55 4.76 -7.81 10.72
CA PHE A 55 3.96 -8.21 9.56
C PHE A 55 3.97 -7.04 8.58
N SER A 56 4.44 -7.24 7.35
CA SER A 56 4.47 -6.15 6.37
C SER A 56 3.08 -5.72 5.92
N GLY A 57 2.14 -6.67 5.86
CA GLY A 57 0.97 -6.53 4.97
C GLY A 57 1.41 -6.44 3.52
N ASP A 58 0.50 -6.02 2.65
CA ASP A 58 0.87 -5.60 1.29
C ASP A 58 1.63 -4.27 1.39
N GLN A 59 2.80 -4.18 0.76
CA GLN A 59 3.67 -3.01 0.90
C GLN A 59 4.30 -2.60 -0.42
N LYS A 60 4.69 -1.33 -0.52
CA LYS A 60 5.50 -0.82 -1.64
C LYS A 60 6.73 -0.11 -1.09
N TYR A 61 7.90 -0.67 -1.33
CA TYR A 61 9.17 -0.08 -0.90
C TYR A 61 9.73 0.95 -1.90
N GLU A 62 8.83 1.78 -2.45
CA GLU A 62 9.16 2.85 -3.39
C GLU A 62 8.13 3.95 -3.23
N LYS A 63 8.56 5.22 -3.28
CA LYS A 63 7.65 6.36 -3.25
C LYS A 63 6.72 6.30 -4.46
N SER A 64 5.42 6.28 -4.25
CA SER A 64 4.36 6.37 -5.28
C SER A 64 3.95 7.84 -5.53
N TRP A 65 2.94 8.12 -6.36
CA TRP A 65 2.40 9.49 -6.43
C TRP A 65 1.68 9.87 -5.14
N LEU A 66 0.97 8.91 -4.52
CA LEU A 66 0.13 9.15 -3.34
C LEU A 66 0.84 8.91 -2.00
N PHE A 67 1.81 8.01 -1.95
CA PHE A 67 2.37 7.49 -0.70
C PHE A 67 3.90 7.44 -0.70
N ASP A 68 4.50 7.75 0.43
CA ASP A 68 5.91 7.47 0.68
C ASP A 68 6.18 5.97 0.72
N ALA A 69 7.44 5.59 0.50
CA ALA A 69 7.89 4.20 0.57
C ALA A 69 7.61 3.59 1.96
N ALA A 70 7.39 2.27 1.98
CA ALA A 70 7.21 1.50 3.21
C ALA A 70 8.30 1.77 4.25
N ASN A 71 7.92 1.88 5.52
CA ASN A 71 8.87 2.01 6.61
C ASN A 71 9.66 0.72 6.81
N THR A 72 10.98 0.81 6.82
CA THR A 72 11.88 -0.32 7.09
C THR A 72 12.63 -0.19 8.41
N ARG A 73 12.36 0.87 9.19
CA ARG A 73 13.05 1.17 10.44
C ARG A 73 12.16 0.78 11.61
N PHE A 74 12.53 -0.31 12.27
CA PHE A 74 11.87 -0.81 13.48
C PHE A 74 12.89 -0.82 14.62
N PRO A 75 12.48 -0.55 15.88
CA PRO A 75 13.40 -0.58 17.01
C PRO A 75 14.08 -1.94 17.20
N ARG A 76 13.35 -3.03 16.96
CA ARG A 76 13.80 -4.42 17.06
C ARG A 76 12.89 -5.35 16.27
N CYS A 77 13.44 -6.37 15.61
CA CYS A 77 12.68 -7.34 14.82
C CYS A 77 13.42 -8.70 14.81
N GLU A 78 12.80 -9.72 15.39
CA GLU A 78 13.29 -11.10 15.36
C GLU A 78 12.61 -11.93 14.27
N THR A 79 11.36 -11.59 13.92
CA THR A 79 10.59 -12.30 12.90
C THR A 79 9.94 -11.31 11.97
N LEU A 80 10.23 -11.45 10.68
CA LEU A 80 9.59 -10.71 9.61
C LEU A 80 8.68 -11.65 8.83
N VAL A 81 7.39 -11.33 8.78
CA VAL A 81 6.42 -11.94 7.88
C VAL A 81 6.17 -10.93 6.77
N ILE A 82 6.63 -11.26 5.57
CA ILE A 82 6.60 -10.36 4.41
C ILE A 82 5.76 -10.95 3.29
N GLU A 83 5.03 -10.08 2.58
CA GLU A 83 4.29 -10.45 1.37
C GLU A 83 5.24 -10.94 0.25
N SER A 84 4.67 -11.64 -0.73
CA SER A 84 5.42 -12.25 -1.83
C SER A 84 4.64 -12.23 -3.15
N THR A 85 3.78 -11.22 -3.34
CA THR A 85 2.96 -11.05 -4.55
C THR A 85 3.82 -11.04 -5.81
N TYR A 86 5.00 -10.42 -5.72
CA TYR A 86 6.05 -10.38 -6.76
C TYR A 86 7.34 -11.05 -6.29
N GLY A 87 7.22 -12.20 -5.62
CA GLY A 87 8.36 -12.90 -4.99
C GLY A 87 9.14 -13.83 -5.92
N ALA A 88 8.67 -14.12 -7.14
CA ALA A 88 9.34 -15.06 -8.03
C ALA A 88 10.50 -14.39 -8.80
N SER A 89 11.46 -15.22 -9.23
CA SER A 89 12.49 -14.76 -10.15
C SER A 89 11.85 -14.36 -11.47
N GLY A 90 12.04 -13.11 -11.88
CA GLY A 90 11.46 -12.57 -13.11
C GLY A 90 10.23 -11.67 -12.92
N ASP A 91 9.70 -11.54 -11.69
CA ASP A 91 8.55 -10.68 -11.37
C ASP A 91 8.92 -9.18 -11.30
N PHE A 92 9.71 -8.71 -12.25
CA PHE A 92 10.10 -7.31 -12.34
C PHE A 92 8.96 -6.48 -12.91
N GLN A 93 8.64 -5.38 -12.24
CA GLN A 93 7.73 -4.37 -12.76
C GLN A 93 8.54 -3.33 -13.56
N PRO A 94 7.95 -2.72 -14.60
CA PRO A 94 8.58 -1.60 -15.29
C PRO A 94 8.83 -0.44 -14.31
N SER A 95 9.80 0.40 -14.64
CA SER A 95 9.94 1.68 -13.96
C SER A 95 8.67 2.52 -14.14
N ARG A 96 8.49 3.52 -13.27
CA ARG A 96 7.31 4.39 -13.37
C ARG A 96 7.26 5.15 -14.69
N GLU A 97 8.41 5.63 -15.15
CA GLU A 97 8.52 6.35 -16.42
C GLU A 97 8.10 5.46 -17.59
N GLU A 98 8.61 4.23 -17.66
CA GLU A 98 8.24 3.26 -18.69
C GLU A 98 6.74 2.93 -18.63
N ALA A 99 6.18 2.67 -17.44
CA ALA A 99 4.78 2.36 -17.26
C ALA A 99 3.86 3.53 -17.66
N THR A 100 4.23 4.77 -17.30
CA THR A 100 3.48 5.98 -17.66
C THR A 100 3.53 6.23 -19.17
N GLN A 101 4.69 6.07 -19.80
CA GLN A 101 4.82 6.20 -21.25
C GLN A 101 4.00 5.14 -21.99
N GLU A 102 4.05 3.90 -21.53
CA GLU A 102 3.25 2.81 -22.11
C GLU A 102 1.74 3.10 -21.99
N LEU A 103 1.30 3.57 -20.82
CA LEU A 103 -0.09 3.99 -20.61
C LEU A 103 -0.48 5.12 -21.57
N GLN A 104 0.38 6.14 -21.73
CA GLN A 104 0.17 7.25 -22.66
C GLN A 104 -0.02 6.76 -24.09
N ASP A 105 0.86 5.88 -24.54
CA ASP A 105 0.86 5.36 -25.90
C ASP A 105 -0.38 4.51 -26.18
N ILE A 106 -0.83 3.72 -25.20
CA ILE A 106 -2.05 2.92 -25.30
C ILE A 106 -3.28 3.83 -25.34
N VAL A 107 -3.41 4.76 -24.39
CA VAL A 107 -4.56 5.67 -24.31
C VAL A 107 -4.64 6.54 -25.55
N SER A 108 -3.55 7.22 -25.94
CA SER A 108 -3.51 8.15 -27.07
C SER A 108 -3.85 7.49 -28.42
N ARG A 109 -3.49 6.21 -28.62
CA ARG A 109 -3.86 5.47 -29.83
C ARG A 109 -5.31 5.00 -29.80
N THR A 110 -5.81 4.62 -28.64
CA THR A 110 -7.15 4.03 -28.49
C THR A 110 -8.24 5.10 -28.59
N ILE A 111 -8.09 6.22 -27.89
CA ILE A 111 -9.09 7.32 -27.86
C ILE A 111 -9.35 7.95 -29.24
N LYS A 112 -8.45 7.78 -30.20
CA LYS A 112 -8.63 8.23 -31.59
C LYS A 112 -9.72 7.47 -32.34
N ARG A 113 -10.10 6.27 -31.86
CA ARG A 113 -11.02 5.35 -32.57
C ARG A 113 -12.04 4.66 -31.67
N TRP A 114 -11.75 4.52 -30.38
CA TRP A 114 -12.51 3.72 -29.44
C TRP A 114 -12.47 4.33 -28.04
N GLU A 115 -13.32 3.83 -27.15
CA GLU A 115 -13.28 4.13 -25.72
C GLU A 115 -12.21 3.26 -25.03
N VAL A 116 -11.68 3.73 -23.90
CA VAL A 116 -10.74 2.99 -23.06
C VAL A 116 -11.45 2.58 -21.77
N ASP A 117 -11.55 1.27 -21.54
CA ASP A 117 -12.04 0.71 -20.28
C ASP A 117 -10.87 0.30 -19.39
N MET A 118 -10.88 0.73 -18.12
CA MET A 118 -9.83 0.47 -17.15
C MET A 118 -10.41 -0.17 -15.89
N SER A 119 -10.24 -1.48 -15.77
CA SER A 119 -10.64 -2.23 -14.57
C SER A 119 -9.66 -1.97 -13.43
N CYS A 120 -10.14 -1.36 -12.35
CA CYS A 120 -9.35 -1.07 -11.15
C CYS A 120 -10.20 -1.22 -9.88
N PHE A 121 -9.54 -1.54 -8.76
CA PHE A 121 -10.18 -1.56 -7.46
C PHE A 121 -10.58 -0.14 -7.03
N PRO A 122 -11.65 0.02 -6.20
CA PRO A 122 -12.07 1.33 -5.71
C PRO A 122 -10.99 2.09 -4.91
N VAL A 123 -10.03 1.37 -4.32
CA VAL A 123 -8.90 1.94 -3.57
C VAL A 123 -7.60 1.25 -4.00
N GLY A 124 -6.55 2.04 -4.25
CA GLY A 124 -5.24 1.61 -4.68
C GLY A 124 -4.92 2.08 -6.10
N ARG A 125 -4.96 1.16 -7.07
CA ARG A 125 -4.52 1.43 -8.46
C ARG A 125 -5.38 2.48 -9.17
N SER A 126 -6.66 2.60 -8.84
CA SER A 126 -7.55 3.61 -9.44
C SER A 126 -7.03 5.03 -9.22
N GLN A 127 -6.64 5.37 -7.99
CA GLN A 127 -6.14 6.71 -7.68
C GLN A 127 -4.80 7.02 -8.38
N GLU A 128 -3.87 6.07 -8.42
CA GLU A 128 -2.59 6.25 -9.13
C GLU A 128 -2.80 6.42 -10.66
N VAL A 129 -3.71 5.63 -11.25
CA VAL A 129 -4.04 5.76 -12.68
C VAL A 129 -4.73 7.08 -12.99
N MET A 130 -5.59 7.59 -12.09
CA MET A 130 -6.19 8.91 -12.25
C MET A 130 -5.14 10.01 -12.31
N ILE A 131 -4.12 9.96 -11.43
CA ILE A 131 -3.00 10.93 -11.45
C ILE A 131 -2.19 10.80 -12.73
N ALA A 132 -1.85 9.56 -13.12
CA ALA A 132 -1.14 9.32 -14.37
C ALA A 132 -1.88 9.95 -15.56
N ILE A 133 -3.18 9.71 -15.68
CA ILE A 133 -4.01 10.24 -16.77
C ILE A 133 -4.08 11.77 -16.72
N ASP A 134 -4.21 12.37 -15.54
CA ASP A 134 -4.22 13.83 -15.38
C ASP A 134 -2.91 14.46 -15.89
N GLU A 135 -1.76 13.90 -15.51
CA GLU A 135 -0.44 14.31 -16.02
C GLU A 135 -0.36 14.20 -17.56
N LEU A 136 -0.95 13.15 -18.16
CA LEU A 136 -0.99 12.99 -19.62
C LEU A 136 -1.79 14.09 -20.32
N PHE A 137 -2.91 14.53 -19.76
CA PHE A 137 -3.76 15.54 -20.39
C PHE A 137 -3.25 16.97 -20.15
N ASP A 138 -2.56 17.23 -19.04
CA ASP A 138 -1.89 18.51 -18.83
C ASP A 138 -0.66 18.69 -19.76
N LEU A 139 -0.01 17.60 -20.19
CA LEU A 139 1.01 17.62 -21.26
C LEU A 139 0.44 17.91 -22.66
N VAL A 140 -0.88 17.82 -22.84
CA VAL A 140 -1.59 18.06 -24.13
C VAL A 140 -2.24 19.45 -24.16
N ARG A 141 -2.20 20.22 -23.07
CA ARG A 141 -2.56 21.64 -23.03
C ARG A 141 -1.40 22.53 -23.47
#